data_AF-K0SJ72-F1
#
_entry.id   AF-K0SJ72-F1
#
_cell.length_a   1.000
_cell.length_b   1.000
_cell.length_c   1.000
_cell.angle_alpha   90.00
_cell.angle_beta   90.00
_cell.angle_gamma   90.00
#
_symmetry.space_group_name_H-M   'P 1'
#
loop_
_entity.id
_entity.type
_entity.pdbx_description
1 polymer ?
#
loop_
_entity_poly.entity_id
_entity_poly.type
_entity_poly.pdbx_seq_one_letter_code
_entity_poly.pdbx_strand_id
1 'polypeptide(L)'
;MVKTGYKFTKQQPNKGSRNMLRTSAASSRPNRTAPKRGDNGNMRSNQTIARLKMYNNGKAIRNKEGKVVGGQFMMGDRAGDTKITAATGRIAPDRRWFGNTRVVNPTELDRFREEMTSSMADPYSVVVKRKQLPMGLLRDAAELEKA
;
A
#
# COMPACT_ATOMS: atom_id res chain seq x y z
N MET A 1 -10.28 -33.04 -61.23
CA MET A 1 -9.48 -32.93 -59.99
C MET A 1 -8.92 -31.52 -59.89
N VAL A 2 -9.37 -30.71 -58.92
CA VAL A 2 -8.53 -29.76 -58.13
C VAL A 2 -9.27 -29.52 -56.82
N LYS A 3 -8.64 -29.86 -55.69
CA LYS A 3 -9.09 -29.55 -54.33
C LYS A 3 -8.42 -28.23 -53.91
N THR A 4 -9.20 -27.18 -53.65
CA THR A 4 -8.68 -25.98 -52.98
C THR A 4 -9.74 -25.45 -52.01
N GLY A 5 -9.73 -26.03 -50.81
CA GLY A 5 -10.47 -25.53 -49.66
C GLY A 5 -9.49 -25.21 -48.55
N TYR A 6 -9.21 -23.92 -48.33
CA TYR A 6 -8.62 -23.50 -47.06
C TYR A 6 -9.72 -23.59 -45.98
N LYS A 7 -9.66 -24.64 -45.15
CA LYS A 7 -10.42 -24.69 -43.89
C LYS A 7 -9.45 -24.58 -42.73
N PHE A 8 -9.30 -23.36 -42.20
CA PHE A 8 -8.59 -23.10 -40.97
C PHE A 8 -9.49 -23.49 -39.79
N THR A 9 -9.65 -24.78 -39.51
CA THR A 9 -10.34 -25.22 -38.29
C THR A 9 -9.35 -25.17 -37.14
N LYS A 10 -9.29 -24.04 -36.42
CA LYS A 10 -8.75 -24.06 -35.05
C LYS A 10 -9.67 -24.95 -34.24
N GLN A 11 -9.27 -26.20 -34.01
CA GLN A 11 -9.93 -27.05 -33.01
C GLN A 11 -9.91 -26.27 -31.70
N GLN A 12 -11.08 -25.89 -31.20
CA GLN A 12 -11.18 -25.37 -29.85
C GLN A 12 -10.86 -26.51 -28.88
N PRO A 13 -10.08 -26.25 -27.81
CA PRO A 13 -9.77 -27.28 -26.82
C PRO A 13 -11.05 -27.84 -26.21
N ASN A 14 -11.03 -29.14 -25.88
CA ASN A 14 -12.17 -29.83 -25.29
C ASN A 14 -12.72 -29.09 -24.07
N LYS A 15 -14.06 -28.99 -23.98
CA LYS A 15 -14.76 -28.32 -22.88
C LYS A 15 -14.39 -29.00 -21.55
N GLY A 16 -13.53 -28.35 -20.77
CA GLY A 16 -12.98 -28.87 -19.49
C GLY A 16 -11.45 -28.97 -19.46
N SER A 17 -10.77 -29.02 -20.60
CA SER A 17 -9.31 -28.88 -20.64
C SER A 17 -8.96 -27.39 -20.57
N ARG A 18 -8.57 -26.92 -19.39
CA ARG A 18 -7.90 -25.63 -19.28
C ARG A 18 -6.56 -25.73 -20.02
N ASN A 19 -6.47 -25.22 -21.24
CA ASN A 19 -5.20 -24.88 -21.91
C ASN A 19 -4.52 -23.68 -21.20
N MET A 20 -4.44 -23.73 -19.87
CA MET A 20 -3.69 -22.78 -19.08
C MET A 20 -2.25 -23.26 -19.10
N LEU A 21 -1.38 -22.49 -19.76
CA LEU A 21 0.08 -22.68 -19.67
C LEU A 21 0.43 -22.89 -18.18
N ARG A 22 1.14 -23.99 -17.86
CA ARG A 22 1.57 -24.26 -16.48
C ARG A 22 2.29 -23.03 -15.94
N THR A 23 1.82 -22.52 -14.80
CA THR A 23 2.47 -21.36 -14.18
C THR A 23 3.85 -21.77 -13.69
N SER A 24 4.90 -21.11 -14.18
CA SER A 24 6.27 -21.43 -13.78
C SER A 24 6.50 -21.21 -12.28
N ALA A 25 7.41 -21.96 -11.66
CA ALA A 25 7.81 -21.80 -10.26
C ALA A 25 8.93 -20.75 -10.08
N ALA A 26 9.02 -19.78 -10.99
CA ALA A 26 10.10 -18.79 -11.05
C ALA A 26 10.17 -17.94 -9.78
N SER A 27 11.40 -17.59 -9.36
CA SER A 27 11.68 -16.86 -8.11
C SER A 27 11.10 -15.44 -8.04
N SER A 28 10.61 -14.89 -9.15
CA SER A 28 9.97 -13.57 -9.26
C SER A 28 8.43 -13.60 -9.19
N ARG A 29 7.82 -14.79 -9.10
CA ARG A 29 6.36 -14.93 -9.10
C ARG A 29 5.78 -14.93 -7.68
N PRO A 30 4.85 -14.01 -7.37
CA PRO A 30 4.17 -13.99 -6.08
C PRO A 30 3.29 -15.23 -5.95
N ASN A 31 3.07 -15.70 -4.72
CA ASN A 31 2.26 -16.88 -4.40
C ASN A 31 2.70 -18.19 -5.12
N ARG A 32 3.99 -18.33 -5.48
CA ARG A 32 4.51 -19.61 -6.00
C ARG A 32 4.61 -20.65 -4.88
N THR A 33 4.35 -21.91 -5.18
CA THR A 33 4.69 -23.04 -4.31
C THR A 33 6.21 -23.17 -4.27
N ALA A 34 6.83 -22.73 -3.17
CA ALA A 34 8.27 -22.93 -3.00
C ALA A 34 8.54 -24.44 -2.86
N PRO A 35 9.50 -25.02 -3.62
CA PRO A 35 9.94 -26.39 -3.37
C PRO A 35 10.43 -26.52 -1.93
N LYS A 36 10.20 -27.70 -1.34
CA LYS A 36 10.65 -28.02 0.02
C LYS A 36 12.16 -27.77 0.10
N ARG A 37 12.57 -27.10 1.17
CA ARG A 37 13.97 -26.73 1.47
C ARG A 37 14.86 -27.97 1.30
N GLY A 38 15.76 -27.95 0.32
CA GLY A 38 16.67 -29.08 0.09
C GLY A 38 17.45 -29.03 -1.21
N ASP A 39 16.96 -28.38 -2.26
CA ASP A 39 17.54 -28.58 -3.61
C ASP A 39 17.76 -27.26 -4.37
N ASN A 40 18.70 -26.44 -3.87
CA ASN A 40 19.19 -25.14 -4.40
C ASN A 40 18.72 -23.89 -3.62
N GLY A 41 19.72 -23.20 -3.06
CA GLY A 41 19.62 -22.13 -2.06
C GLY A 41 18.86 -20.86 -2.46
N ASN A 42 18.42 -20.16 -1.41
CA ASN A 42 17.97 -18.76 -1.38
C ASN A 42 16.81 -18.38 -2.30
N MET A 43 15.74 -19.14 -2.16
CA MET A 43 14.45 -18.78 -2.72
C MET A 43 13.81 -17.61 -1.96
N ARG A 44 13.43 -16.57 -2.71
CA ARG A 44 12.75 -15.39 -2.16
C ARG A 44 11.39 -15.76 -1.58
N SER A 45 11.09 -15.24 -0.38
CA SER A 45 9.75 -15.29 0.20
C SER A 45 8.77 -14.44 -0.60
N ASN A 46 7.48 -14.69 -0.47
CA ASN A 46 6.44 -13.92 -1.15
C ASN A 46 6.52 -12.41 -0.82
N GLN A 47 6.79 -12.08 0.45
CA GLN A 47 7.01 -10.71 0.91
C GLN A 47 8.23 -10.05 0.23
N THR A 48 9.34 -10.79 0.11
CA THR A 48 10.53 -10.29 -0.59
C THR A 48 10.24 -10.06 -2.08
N ILE A 49 9.47 -10.95 -2.72
CA ILE A 49 9.07 -10.79 -4.12
C ILE A 49 8.20 -9.54 -4.30
N ALA A 50 7.22 -9.32 -3.42
CA ALA A 50 6.37 -8.12 -3.45
C ALA A 50 7.20 -6.83 -3.25
N ARG A 51 8.12 -6.81 -2.29
CA ARG A 51 9.05 -5.69 -2.07
C ARG A 51 9.90 -5.40 -3.30
N LEU A 52 10.50 -6.42 -3.92
CA LEU A 52 11.35 -6.22 -5.10
C LEU A 52 10.56 -5.76 -6.32
N LYS A 53 9.31 -6.24 -6.46
CA LYS A 53 8.40 -5.74 -7.48
C LYS A 53 8.10 -4.25 -7.30
N MET A 54 7.98 -3.77 -6.05
CA MET A 54 7.80 -2.34 -5.76
C MET A 54 8.90 -1.48 -6.39
N TYR A 55 10.18 -1.87 -6.23
CA TYR A 55 11.31 -1.12 -6.80
C TYR A 55 11.34 -1.12 -8.33
N ASN A 56 10.90 -2.20 -8.96
CA ASN A 56 10.95 -2.36 -10.42
C ASN A 56 9.72 -1.79 -11.15
N ASN A 57 8.55 -1.74 -10.50
CA ASN A 57 7.27 -1.44 -11.14
C ASN A 57 6.90 0.06 -11.19
N GLY A 58 7.85 0.96 -10.90
CA GLY A 58 7.62 2.41 -10.95
C GLY A 58 7.42 3.00 -12.35
N LYS A 59 7.60 2.20 -13.41
CA LYS A 59 7.53 2.66 -14.80
C LYS A 59 6.12 2.49 -15.37
N ALA A 60 5.70 3.47 -16.17
CA ALA A 60 4.46 3.39 -16.95
C ALA A 60 4.58 2.32 -18.04
N ILE A 61 3.55 1.49 -18.16
CA ILE A 61 3.37 0.53 -19.26
C ILE A 61 2.69 1.28 -20.40
N ARG A 62 3.33 1.30 -21.57
CA ARG A 62 2.84 2.03 -22.76
C ARG A 62 2.45 1.08 -23.88
N ASN A 63 1.47 1.49 -24.70
CA ASN A 63 1.18 0.83 -25.97
C ASN A 63 2.20 1.25 -27.05
N LYS A 64 2.10 0.65 -28.24
CA LYS A 64 2.95 0.98 -29.40
C LYS A 64 2.84 2.45 -29.83
N GLU A 65 1.70 3.09 -29.58
CA GLU A 65 1.45 4.51 -29.87
C GLU A 65 2.03 5.45 -28.80
N GLY A 66 2.65 4.93 -27.73
CA GLY A 66 3.22 5.72 -26.64
C GLY A 66 2.24 6.16 -25.54
N LYS A 67 0.95 5.80 -25.64
CA LYS A 67 -0.05 6.08 -24.61
C LYS A 67 0.15 5.17 -23.41
N VAL A 68 0.01 5.73 -22.20
CA VAL A 68 0.10 4.98 -20.94
C VAL A 68 -1.15 4.12 -20.78
N VAL A 69 -0.98 2.80 -20.80
CA VAL A 69 -2.06 1.82 -20.61
C VAL A 69 -2.10 1.32 -19.16
N GLY A 70 -1.00 1.46 -18.43
CA GLY A 70 -0.96 1.06 -17.02
C GLY A 70 0.38 1.33 -16.36
N GLY A 71 0.64 0.59 -15.29
CA GLY A 71 1.71 0.83 -14.34
C GLY A 71 1.11 0.92 -12.95
N GLN A 72 1.74 0.29 -11.96
CA GLN A 72 1.18 0.12 -10.62
C GLN A 72 0.79 1.46 -9.95
N PHE A 73 1.53 2.53 -10.28
CA PHE A 73 1.36 3.85 -9.67
C PHE A 73 0.96 4.94 -10.68
N MET A 74 0.77 4.60 -11.96
CA MET A 74 0.64 5.57 -13.06
C MET A 74 -0.77 5.61 -13.66
N MET A 75 -1.76 5.02 -12.98
CA MET A 75 -3.15 5.06 -13.41
C MET A 75 -3.79 6.38 -12.96
N GLY A 76 -3.94 7.33 -13.88
CA GLY A 76 -4.59 8.63 -13.58
C GLY A 76 -6.10 8.53 -13.35
N ASP A 77 -6.77 7.57 -13.98
CA ASP A 77 -8.23 7.44 -13.96
C ASP A 77 -8.75 6.46 -12.90
N ARG A 78 -7.88 5.90 -12.06
CA ARG A 78 -8.25 4.85 -11.09
C ARG A 78 -7.62 5.09 -9.71
N ALA A 79 -8.44 4.99 -8.67
CA ALA A 79 -8.00 4.91 -7.29
C ALA A 79 -8.08 3.43 -6.88
N GLY A 80 -6.94 2.73 -6.91
CA GLY A 80 -6.89 1.28 -6.78
C GLY A 80 -7.59 0.58 -7.96
N ASP A 81 -8.49 -0.36 -7.68
CA ASP A 81 -9.27 -1.08 -8.70
C ASP A 81 -10.52 -0.32 -9.18
N THR A 82 -10.83 0.84 -8.59
CA THR A 82 -12.04 1.61 -8.91
C THR A 82 -11.74 2.80 -9.82
N LYS A 83 -12.61 3.05 -10.81
CA LYS A 83 -12.51 4.23 -11.67
C LYS A 83 -12.84 5.49 -10.85
N ILE A 84 -11.98 6.50 -10.92
CA ILE A 84 -12.22 7.79 -10.29
C ILE A 84 -13.42 8.43 -11.01
N THR A 85 -14.49 8.63 -10.26
CA THR A 85 -15.67 9.37 -10.71
C THR A 85 -15.93 10.53 -9.76
N ALA A 86 -16.77 11.49 -10.15
CA ALA A 86 -17.14 12.63 -9.29
C ALA A 86 -17.79 12.19 -7.95
N ALA A 87 -18.34 10.97 -7.89
CA ALA A 87 -18.87 10.38 -6.66
C ALA A 87 -17.77 9.83 -5.74
N THR A 88 -16.64 9.35 -6.27
CA THR A 88 -15.52 8.76 -5.51
C THR A 88 -14.86 9.76 -4.55
N GLY A 89 -14.90 11.05 -4.86
CA GLY A 89 -14.30 12.10 -4.03
C GLY A 89 -15.20 12.67 -2.93
N ARG A 90 -16.46 12.22 -2.83
CA ARG A 90 -17.39 12.73 -1.82
C ARG A 90 -17.28 11.93 -0.53
N ILE A 91 -17.29 12.63 0.60
CA ILE A 91 -17.26 12.01 1.92
C ILE A 91 -18.69 11.98 2.47
N ALA A 92 -19.14 10.83 2.98
CA ALA A 92 -20.51 10.66 3.47
C ALA A 92 -20.76 11.46 4.77
N PRO A 93 -21.90 12.16 4.93
CA PRO A 93 -22.17 12.92 6.14
C PRO A 93 -22.24 12.00 7.36
N ASP A 94 -21.51 12.33 8.43
CA ASP A 94 -21.50 11.55 9.67
C ASP A 94 -21.40 12.48 10.89
N ARG A 95 -22.25 12.25 11.91
CA ARG A 95 -22.24 13.00 13.17
C ARG A 95 -20.93 12.86 13.92
N ARG A 96 -20.22 11.74 13.74
CA ARG A 96 -18.94 11.44 14.42
C ARG A 96 -17.83 12.42 14.05
N TRP A 97 -17.94 13.14 12.93
CA TRP A 97 -16.92 14.11 12.53
C TRP A 97 -16.87 15.34 13.41
N PHE A 98 -18.00 15.67 14.05
CA PHE A 98 -18.13 16.85 14.88
C PHE A 98 -17.98 16.54 16.38
N GLY A 99 -17.73 15.27 16.73
CA GLY A 99 -17.46 14.86 18.10
C GLY A 99 -15.98 15.05 18.46
N ASN A 100 -15.71 15.33 19.73
CA ASN A 100 -14.35 15.47 20.24
C ASN A 100 -13.62 14.12 20.14
N THR A 101 -12.51 14.06 19.38
CA THR A 101 -11.79 12.79 19.10
C THR A 101 -10.60 12.53 20.02
N ARG A 102 -9.99 13.58 20.59
CA ARG A 102 -8.86 13.51 21.52
C ARG A 102 -9.13 14.44 22.68
N VAL A 103 -9.47 13.88 23.83
CA VAL A 103 -9.75 14.61 25.08
C VAL A 103 -8.83 14.06 26.15
N VAL A 104 -8.29 14.93 27.00
CA VAL A 104 -7.43 14.60 28.13
C VAL A 104 -8.05 15.19 29.38
N ASN A 105 -8.01 14.47 30.50
CA ASN A 105 -8.48 14.99 31.78
C ASN A 105 -7.52 16.08 32.29
N PRO A 106 -8.00 17.19 32.87
CA PRO A 106 -7.13 18.27 33.36
C PRO A 106 -6.03 17.77 34.32
N THR A 107 -6.37 16.88 35.25
CA THR A 107 -5.41 16.30 36.21
C THR A 107 -4.32 15.45 35.54
N GLU A 108 -4.67 14.70 34.50
CA GLU A 108 -3.72 13.92 33.71
C GLU A 108 -2.84 14.82 32.84
N LEU A 109 -3.39 15.94 32.37
CA LEU A 109 -2.65 16.94 31.61
C LEU A 109 -1.57 17.61 32.46
N ASP A 110 -1.92 18.02 33.68
CA ASP A 110 -0.97 18.64 34.60
C ASP A 110 0.15 17.67 34.98
N ARG A 111 -0.20 16.42 35.30
CA ARG A 111 0.79 15.35 35.53
C ARG A 111 1.69 15.13 34.31
N PHE A 112 1.13 15.09 33.11
CA PHE A 112 1.88 14.93 31.88
C PHE A 112 2.87 16.08 31.66
N ARG A 113 2.47 17.33 31.96
CA ARG A 113 3.34 18.51 31.85
C ARG A 113 4.53 18.42 32.80
N GLU A 114 4.30 18.01 34.04
CA GLU A 114 5.37 17.84 35.05
C GLU A 114 6.38 16.74 34.66
N GLU A 115 5.88 15.55 34.33
CA GLU A 115 6.71 14.40 33.93
C GLU A 115 7.50 14.69 32.65
N MET A 116 6.90 15.40 31.69
CA MET A 116 7.56 15.68 30.43
C MET A 116 8.55 16.85 30.53
N THR A 117 8.30 17.86 31.36
CA THR A 117 9.26 18.96 31.59
C THR A 117 10.52 18.45 32.28
N SER A 118 10.36 17.59 33.29
CA SER A 118 11.48 16.97 34.00
C SER A 118 12.30 16.04 33.09
N SER A 119 11.65 15.21 32.27
CA SER A 119 12.35 14.33 31.32
C SER A 119 12.96 15.07 30.12
N MET A 120 12.37 16.17 29.66
CA MET A 120 12.98 17.02 28.63
C MET A 120 14.26 17.71 29.10
N ALA A 121 14.36 18.04 30.39
CA ALA A 121 15.54 18.66 30.96
C ALA A 121 16.74 17.70 31.03
N ASP A 122 16.49 16.38 31.05
CA ASP A 122 17.54 15.36 31.07
C ASP A 122 18.07 15.08 29.64
N PRO A 123 19.34 15.44 29.33
CA PRO A 123 19.91 15.24 28.00
C PRO A 123 20.19 13.77 27.66
N TYR A 124 20.15 12.86 28.64
CA TYR A 124 20.45 11.44 28.43
C TYR A 124 19.21 10.59 28.15
N SER A 125 18.00 11.14 28.35
CA SER A 125 16.75 10.44 28.12
C SER A 125 16.11 10.80 26.77
N VAL A 126 15.50 9.81 26.10
CA VAL A 126 14.84 10.02 24.79
C VAL A 126 13.46 9.41 24.77
N VAL A 127 12.48 10.19 24.31
CA VAL A 127 11.10 9.73 24.13
C VAL A 127 10.94 8.96 22.82
N VAL A 128 10.69 7.65 22.93
CA VAL A 128 10.57 6.73 21.79
C VAL A 128 9.28 6.93 20.99
N LYS A 129 8.13 7.18 21.66
CA LYS A 129 6.80 7.23 21.02
C LYS A 129 6.20 8.63 20.95
N ARG A 130 6.98 9.62 20.52
CA ARG A 130 6.56 11.04 20.44
C ARG A 130 5.25 11.27 19.67
N LYS A 131 5.00 10.51 18.59
CA LYS A 131 3.78 10.66 17.76
C LYS A 131 2.48 10.38 18.52
N GLN A 132 2.53 9.55 19.57
CA GLN A 132 1.34 9.17 20.34
C GLN A 132 1.05 10.13 21.50
N LEU A 133 2.03 10.97 21.89
CA LEU A 133 1.90 11.88 23.01
C LEU A 133 1.43 13.26 22.55
N PRO A 134 0.56 13.94 23.32
CA PRO A 134 0.03 15.26 22.97
C PRO A 134 1.04 16.37 23.29
N MET A 135 2.20 16.34 22.63
CA MET A 135 3.32 17.27 22.85
C MET A 135 2.97 18.75 22.63
N GLY A 136 1.92 19.03 21.86
CA GLY A 136 1.44 20.40 21.66
C GLY A 136 0.89 21.06 22.93
N LEU A 137 0.53 20.28 23.96
CA LEU A 137 -0.08 20.78 25.20
C LEU A 137 0.95 21.18 26.27
N LEU A 138 2.24 21.06 25.98
CA LEU A 138 3.35 21.46 26.87
C LEU A 138 3.60 22.96 26.88
N ARG A 139 3.19 23.68 25.84
CA ARG A 139 3.30 25.14 25.79
C ARG A 139 2.12 25.73 26.53
N ASP A 140 2.41 26.61 27.49
CA ASP A 140 1.37 27.31 28.21
C ASP A 140 0.73 28.38 27.33
N ALA A 141 -0.59 28.59 27.49
CA ALA A 141 -1.32 29.60 26.75
C ALA A 141 -0.71 31.01 26.94
N ALA A 142 -0.16 31.29 28.13
CA ALA A 142 0.50 32.55 28.45
C ALA A 142 1.83 32.79 27.70
N GLU A 143 2.50 31.72 27.25
CA GLU A 143 3.72 31.83 26.44
C GLU A 143 3.37 32.07 24.96
N LEU A 144 2.22 31.55 24.51
CA LEU A 144 1.70 31.78 23.16
C LEU A 144 1.17 33.20 22.94
N GLU A 145 0.65 33.88 23.97
CA GLU A 145 0.17 35.27 23.83
C GLU A 145 1.30 36.32 23.76
N LYS A 146 2.52 35.96 24.14
CA LYS A 146 3.69 36.86 24.13
C LYS A 146 4.52 36.79 22.85
N ALA A 147 4.12 35.97 21.88
CA ALA A 147 4.77 35.77 20.58
C ALA A 147 3.95 36.39 19.45
#